data_AF-A0A7L5YUU1-F1
#
_entry.id   AF-A0A7L5YUU1-F1
#
_cell.length_a   1.000
_cell.length_b   1.000
_cell.length_c   1.000
_cell.angle_alpha   90.00
_cell.angle_beta   90.00
_cell.angle_gamma   90.00
#
_symmetry.space_group_name_H-M   'P 1'
#
loop_
_entity.id
_entity.type
_entity.pdbx_description
1 polymer ?
#
loop_
_entity_poly.entity_id
_entity_poly.type
_entity_poly.pdbx_seq_one_letter_code
_entity_poly.pdbx_strand_id
1 'polypeptide(L)' 'MIPGATYYYWLETVTFQGATARFGPVSAVFVAPTAVTLTSIHVQHVWPAWLALIPLFLVGALLAYRRRPRAG' A
#
# COMPACT_ATOMS: atom_id res chain seq x y z
N MET A 1 -3.25 -26.97 -14.15
CA MET A 1 -4.57 -27.09 -13.49
C MET A 1 -5.56 -26.22 -14.24
N ILE A 2 -6.82 -26.64 -14.33
CA ILE A 2 -7.87 -25.93 -15.08
C ILE A 2 -8.67 -25.09 -14.09
N PRO A 3 -8.71 -23.75 -14.22
CA PRO A 3 -9.53 -22.88 -13.36
C PRO A 3 -11.00 -23.33 -13.37
N GLY A 4 -11.61 -23.42 -12.19
CA GLY A 4 -12.97 -23.90 -12.00
C GLY A 4 -13.13 -25.43 -11.98
N ALA A 5 -12.09 -26.20 -12.29
CA ALA A 5 -12.16 -27.66 -12.17
C ALA A 5 -12.11 -28.10 -10.70
N THR A 6 -12.87 -29.15 -10.39
CA THR A 6 -12.83 -29.83 -9.09
C THR A 6 -11.80 -30.95 -9.14
N TYR A 7 -10.86 -30.91 -8.21
CA TYR A 7 -9.82 -31.93 -8.05
C TYR A 7 -10.10 -32.76 -6.79
N TYR A 8 -9.86 -34.07 -6.89
CA TYR A 8 -10.01 -35.01 -5.78
C TYR A 8 -8.65 -35.49 -5.31
N TYR A 9 -8.47 -35.50 -3.99
CA TYR A 9 -7.22 -35.85 -3.33
C TYR A 9 -7.46 -36.91 -2.27
N TRP A 10 -6.45 -37.74 -2.09
CA TRP A 10 -6.34 -38.60 -0.93
C TRP A 10 -5.26 -38.04 -0.02
N LEU A 11 -5.55 -37.95 1.26
CA LEU A 11 -4.57 -37.56 2.27
C LEU A 11 -3.92 -38.83 2.80
N GLU A 12 -2.59 -38.86 2.75
CA GLU A 12 -1.79 -39.91 3.36
C GLU A 12 -1.06 -39.33 4.57
N THR A 13 -1.18 -40.01 5.71
CA THR A 13 -0.52 -39.62 6.96
C THR A 13 0.54 -40.66 7.30
N VAL A 14 1.66 -40.20 7.86
CA VAL A 14 2.74 -41.05 8.36
C VAL A 14 2.98 -40.70 9.83
N THR A 15 3.00 -41.70 10.71
CA THR A 15 3.33 -41.50 12.13
C THR A 15 4.85 -41.48 12.34
N PHE A 16 5.32 -41.00 13.49
CA PHE A 16 6.75 -41.08 13.85
C PHE A 16 7.31 -42.50 13.90
N GLN A 17 6.44 -43.51 14.04
CA GLN A 17 6.79 -44.93 14.01
C GLN A 17 6.72 -45.54 12.60
N GLY A 18 6.42 -44.71 11.58
CA GLY A 18 6.34 -45.13 10.18
C GLY A 18 5.01 -45.77 9.76
N ALA A 19 3.99 -45.77 10.62
CA ALA A 19 2.68 -46.29 10.25
C ALA A 19 1.99 -45.32 9.27
N THR A 20 1.40 -45.85 8.19
CA THR A 20 0.69 -45.05 7.20
C THR A 20 -0.82 -45.25 7.30
N ALA A 21 -1.58 -44.17 7.03
CA ALA A 21 -3.03 -44.23 6.90
C ALA A 21 -3.50 -43.30 5.78
N ARG A 22 -4.60 -43.67 5.13
CA ARG A 22 -5.14 -42.97 3.98
C ARG A 22 -6.57 -42.53 4.25
N PHE A 23 -6.86 -41.26 3.95
CA PHE A 23 -8.17 -40.63 4.16
C PHE A 23 -8.64 -39.97 2.86
N GLY A 24 -9.90 -40.14 2.50
CA GLY A 24 -10.47 -39.47 1.34
C GLY A 24 -11.55 -40.25 0.58
N PRO A 25 -11.98 -39.74 -0.59
CA PRO A 25 -11.44 -38.55 -1.27
C PRO A 25 -11.94 -37.21 -0.70
N VAL A 26 -11.06 -36.22 -0.67
CA VAL A 26 -11.38 -34.80 -0.37
C VAL A 26 -11.30 -33.99 -1.66
N SER A 27 -12.24 -33.09 -1.89
CA SER A 27 -12.28 -32.28 -3.13
C SER A 27 -11.92 -30.82 -2.90
N ALA A 28 -11.26 -30.19 -3.88
CA ALA A 28 -11.03 -28.75 -3.92
C ALA A 28 -11.30 -28.18 -5.32
N VAL A 29 -11.89 -26.99 -5.38
CA VAL A 29 -12.06 -26.24 -6.64
C VAL A 29 -10.82 -25.40 -6.87
N PHE A 30 -10.18 -25.54 -8.04
CA PHE A 30 -9.02 -24.72 -8.38
C PHE A 30 -9.46 -23.31 -8.80
N VAL A 31 -9.10 -22.32 -8.00
CA VAL A 31 -9.30 -20.90 -8.31
C VAL A 31 -7.98 -20.30 -8.77
N ALA A 32 -7.94 -19.82 -10.02
CA ALA A 32 -6.77 -19.12 -10.53
C ALA A 32 -6.69 -17.70 -9.94
N PRO A 33 -5.49 -17.21 -9.58
CA PRO A 33 -5.31 -15.82 -9.21
C PRO A 33 -5.72 -14.90 -10.37
N THR A 34 -6.53 -13.89 -10.09
CA THR A 34 -6.82 -12.83 -11.07
C THR A 34 -5.64 -11.88 -11.12
N ALA A 35 -5.04 -11.71 -12.30
CA ALA A 35 -4.04 -10.66 -12.51
C ALA A 35 -4.71 -9.30 -12.29
N VAL A 36 -4.10 -8.46 -11.45
CA VAL A 36 -4.51 -7.06 -11.26
C VAL A 36 -3.49 -6.16 -11.94
N THR A 37 -3.97 -5.24 -12.79
CA THR A 37 -3.12 -4.23 -13.42
C THR A 37 -3.23 -2.94 -12.62
N LEU A 38 -2.11 -2.45 -12.10
CA LEU A 38 -2.04 -1.12 -11.52
C LEU A 38 -2.11 -0.10 -12.67
N THR A 39 -3.24 0.58 -12.82
CA THR A 39 -3.45 1.56 -13.91
C THR A 39 -2.87 2.93 -13.60
N SER A 40 -2.89 3.35 -12.34
CA SER A 40 -2.37 4.65 -11.94
C SER A 40 -2.00 4.68 -10.47
N ILE A 41 -0.98 5.47 -10.14
CA ILE A 41 -0.66 5.88 -8.78
C ILE A 41 -0.65 7.41 -8.74
N HIS A 42 -1.47 7.99 -7.85
CA HIS A 42 -1.56 9.43 -7.69
C HIS A 42 -0.88 9.85 -6.38
N VAL A 43 0.17 10.66 -6.49
CA VAL A 43 0.84 11.26 -5.32
C VAL A 43 0.25 12.66 -5.13
N GLN A 44 -0.50 12.87 -4.05
CA GLN A 44 -0.94 14.21 -3.67
C GLN A 44 0.20 14.92 -2.94
N HIS A 45 0.73 15.97 -3.56
CA HIS A 45 1.70 16.86 -2.91
C HIS A 45 0.94 17.91 -2.10
N VAL A 46 1.00 17.80 -0.77
CA VAL A 46 0.35 18.75 0.14
C VAL A 46 1.40 19.77 0.60
N TRP A 47 1.22 21.02 0.21
CA TRP A 47 2.12 22.10 0.64
C TRP A 47 1.89 22.42 2.12
N PRO A 48 2.94 22.54 2.95
CA PRO A 48 2.80 22.96 4.33
C PRO A 48 2.08 24.32 4.45
N ALA A 49 1.06 24.40 5.31
CA ALA A 49 0.23 25.60 5.46
C ALA A 49 1.02 26.86 5.86
N TRP A 50 2.17 26.71 6.53
CA TRP A 50 3.03 27.85 6.90
C TRP A 50 3.65 28.57 5.69
N LEU A 51 3.72 27.93 4.53
CA LEU A 51 4.16 28.60 3.29
C LEU A 51 3.20 29.72 2.88
N ALA A 52 1.92 29.64 3.26
CA ALA A 52 0.96 30.72 3.06
C ALA A 52 1.27 31.96 3.91
N LEU A 53 2.12 31.84 4.95
CA LEU A 53 2.52 32.95 5.80
C LEU A 53 3.71 33.74 5.24
N ILE A 54 4.47 33.16 4.29
CA ILE A 54 5.61 33.85 3.65
C ILE A 54 5.25 35.23 3.08
N PRO A 55 4.17 35.42 2.30
CA PRO A 55 3.81 36.75 1.80
C PRO A 55 3.51 37.74 2.93
N LEU A 56 2.91 37.30 4.04
CA LEU A 56 2.66 38.16 5.19
C LEU A 56 3.96 38.60 5.86
N PHE A 57 4.92 37.68 6.03
CA PHE A 57 6.25 38.00 6.53
C PHE A 57 7.02 38.95 5.60
N LEU A 58 6.94 38.76 4.28
CA LEU A 58 7.57 39.64 3.30
C LEU A 58 6.98 41.05 3.35
N VAL A 59 5.66 41.18 3.45
CA VAL A 59 4.99 42.48 3.60
C VAL A 59 5.38 43.15 4.92
N GLY A 60 5.38 42.41 6.03
CA GLY A 60 5.81 42.91 7.34
C GLY A 60 7.27 43.38 7.33
N ALA A 61 8.17 42.60 6.75
CA ALA A 61 9.59 42.94 6.60
C ALA A 61 9.79 44.17 5.71
N LEU A 62 9.06 44.28 4.60
CA LEU A 62 9.13 45.44 3.71
C LEU A 62 8.65 46.72 4.40
N LEU A 63 7.57 46.64 5.16
CA LEU A 63 7.06 47.78 5.93
C LEU A 63 8.02 48.21 7.05
N ALA A 64 8.65 47.25 7.73
CA ALA A 64 9.68 47.53 8.73
C ALA A 64 10.94 48.16 8.10
N TYR A 65 11.35 47.68 6.93
CA TYR A 65 12.49 48.22 6.18
C TYR A 65 12.25 49.68 5.74
N ARG A 66 11.03 50.00 5.27
CA ARG A 66 10.65 51.37 4.90
C ARG A 66 10.59 52.33 6.09
N ARG A 67 10.44 51.83 7.31
CA ARG A 67 10.38 52.63 8.54
C ARG A 67 11.74 52.88 9.19
N ARG A 68 12.83 52.29 8.68
CA ARG A 68 14.18 52.58 9.21
C ARG A 68 14.55 54.03 8.85
N PRO A 69 14.67 54.94 9.84
CA PRO A 69 15.21 56.27 9.59
C PRO A 69 16.69 56.12 9.25
N ARG A 70 17.18 56.85 8.24
CA ARG A 70 18.63 57.05 8.07
C ARG A 70 19.12 57.78 9.33
N ALA A 71 19.77 57.06 10.24
CA ALA A 71 20.55 57.68 11.29
C ALA A 71 21.75 58.35 10.61
N GLY A 72 21.71 59.69 10.56
CA GLY A 72 22.86 60.54 10.30
C GLY A 72 23.66 60.79 11.57
#